data_AF-A0A8X8G6S9-F1
#
_entry.id   AF-A0A8X8G6S9-F1
#
_cell.length_a   1.000
_cell.length_b   1.000
_cell.length_c   1.000
_cell.angle_alpha   90.00
_cell.angle_beta   90.00
_cell.angle_gamma   90.00
#
_symmetry.space_group_name_H-M   'P 1'
#
loop_
_entity.id
_entity.type
_entity.pdbx_description
1 polymer ?
#
loop_
_entity_poly.entity_id
_entity_poly.type
_entity_poly.pdbx_seq_one_letter_code
_entity_poly.pdbx_strand_id
1 'polypeptide(L)'
;MTNILTVDQLEELLQIQKDFDSRIPTLNLQDSRIAYVVEFFEWFNTLETFKNWKKKPGKPLDVQLDELADMLAFGLSIANQRNIEEKHSHEVVDKINALKYENAFDFYDKDYTKTFLTEINNLVNEKKIITPLHLVLAIGKVHYSINQLIDAYKKKMEHNHARQDGTADAEKGYV
;
A
#
# COMPACT_ATOMS: atom_id res chain seq x y z
N MET A 1 -12.42 -4.64 17.08
CA MET A 1 -11.04 -4.93 16.62
C MET A 1 -10.16 -3.73 16.93
N THR A 2 -8.93 -3.96 17.40
CA THR A 2 -7.96 -2.89 17.71
C THR A 2 -7.30 -2.40 16.42
N ASN A 3 -7.31 -1.10 16.14
CA ASN A 3 -6.67 -0.50 14.96
C ASN A 3 -5.16 -0.30 15.19
N ILE A 4 -4.48 -1.40 15.50
CA ILE A 4 -3.08 -1.49 15.93
C ILE A 4 -2.36 -2.45 14.97
N LEU A 5 -1.12 -2.12 14.62
CA LEU A 5 -0.22 -3.02 13.90
C LEU A 5 0.75 -3.65 14.91
N THR A 6 1.03 -4.96 14.82
CA THR A 6 2.10 -5.62 15.57
C THR A 6 3.32 -5.87 14.69
N VAL A 7 4.47 -6.13 15.31
CA VAL A 7 5.70 -6.53 14.59
C VAL A 7 5.47 -7.84 13.87
N ASP A 8 4.91 -8.86 14.54
CA ASP A 8 4.58 -10.15 13.94
C ASP A 8 3.69 -10.02 12.69
N GLN A 9 2.67 -9.14 12.74
CA GLN A 9 1.85 -8.87 11.57
C GLN A 9 2.69 -8.28 10.44
N LEU A 10 3.51 -7.26 10.72
CA LEU A 10 4.32 -6.64 9.68
C LEU A 10 5.34 -7.61 9.06
N GLU A 11 5.97 -8.45 9.89
CA GLU A 11 6.91 -9.48 9.44
C GLU A 11 6.22 -10.55 8.59
N GLU A 12 4.99 -10.95 8.95
CA GLU A 12 4.17 -11.83 8.12
C GLU A 12 3.90 -11.22 6.74
N LEU A 13 3.51 -9.93 6.67
CA LEU A 13 3.27 -9.26 5.39
C LEU A 13 4.53 -9.17 4.53
N LEU A 14 5.67 -8.83 5.14
CA LEU A 14 6.96 -8.75 4.48
C LEU A 14 7.38 -10.12 3.92
N GLN A 15 7.13 -11.19 4.66
CA GLN A 15 7.43 -12.56 4.22
C GLN A 15 6.53 -12.98 3.05
N ILE A 16 5.22 -12.73 3.13
CA ILE A 16 4.29 -12.99 2.02
C ILE A 16 4.76 -12.27 0.74
N GLN A 17 5.11 -10.99 0.85
CA GLN A 17 5.56 -10.22 -0.32
C GLN A 17 6.89 -10.77 -0.86
N LYS A 18 7.83 -11.14 0.02
CA LYS A 18 9.12 -11.70 -0.35
C LYS A 18 8.97 -13.02 -1.12
N ASP A 19 8.06 -13.87 -0.68
CA ASP A 19 7.78 -15.15 -1.34
C ASP A 19 7.18 -14.94 -2.73
N PHE A 20 6.27 -13.98 -2.89
CA PHE A 20 5.74 -13.60 -4.19
C PHE A 20 6.82 -13.00 -5.11
N ASP A 21 7.58 -12.03 -4.61
CA ASP A 21 8.62 -11.31 -5.33
C ASP A 21 9.74 -12.25 -5.82
N SER A 22 10.01 -13.34 -5.09
CA SER A 22 11.01 -14.35 -5.47
C SER A 22 10.68 -15.06 -6.79
N ARG A 23 9.43 -14.96 -7.25
CA ARG A 23 8.92 -15.55 -8.50
C ARG A 23 9.04 -14.59 -9.68
N ILE A 24 9.46 -13.34 -9.47
CA ILE A 24 9.53 -12.30 -10.49
C ILE A 24 11.01 -12.08 -10.88
N PRO A 25 11.52 -12.71 -11.96
CA PRO A 25 12.94 -12.66 -12.30
C PRO A 25 13.44 -11.28 -12.71
N THR A 26 12.54 -10.38 -13.12
CA THR A 26 12.84 -9.01 -13.57
C THR A 26 12.62 -7.96 -12.50
N LEU A 27 12.36 -8.36 -11.25
CA LEU A 27 12.09 -7.45 -10.14
C LEU A 27 13.24 -6.44 -9.99
N ASN A 28 12.89 -5.16 -9.93
CA ASN A 28 13.86 -4.10 -9.68
C ASN A 28 13.22 -2.91 -8.96
N LEU A 29 14.06 -2.20 -8.22
CA LEU A 29 13.62 -1.16 -7.30
C LEU A 29 13.01 0.04 -8.02
N GLN A 30 13.48 0.35 -9.22
CA GLN A 30 13.00 1.50 -9.98
C GLN A 30 11.56 1.28 -10.44
N ASP A 31 11.26 0.11 -10.99
CA ASP A 31 9.92 -0.23 -11.45
C ASP A 31 8.95 -0.35 -10.26
N SER A 32 9.37 -0.94 -9.13
CA SER A 32 8.53 -1.00 -7.94
C SER A 32 8.20 0.39 -7.37
N ARG A 33 9.12 1.36 -7.44
CA ARG A 33 8.85 2.75 -7.05
C ARG A 33 7.87 3.45 -7.97
N ILE A 34 7.97 3.22 -9.29
CA ILE A 34 7.01 3.74 -10.26
C ILE A 34 5.64 3.13 -9.98
N ALA A 35 5.57 1.82 -9.83
CA ALA A 35 4.33 1.10 -9.55
C ALA A 35 3.67 1.60 -8.27
N TYR A 36 4.42 1.77 -7.17
CA TYR A 36 3.89 2.35 -5.93
C TYR A 36 3.18 3.70 -6.13
N VAL A 37 3.74 4.59 -6.96
CA VAL A 37 3.12 5.89 -7.27
C VAL A 37 1.88 5.71 -8.15
N VAL A 38 1.94 4.83 -9.15
CA VAL A 38 0.78 4.49 -9.99
C VAL A 38 -0.38 3.97 -9.14
N GLU A 39 -0.13 2.98 -8.30
CA GLU A 39 -1.15 2.39 -7.42
C GLU A 39 -1.74 3.39 -6.43
N PHE A 40 -0.92 4.34 -5.94
CA PHE A 40 -1.46 5.44 -5.16
C PHE A 40 -2.49 6.27 -5.94
N PHE A 41 -2.22 6.57 -7.22
CA PHE A 41 -3.18 7.31 -8.05
C PHE A 41 -4.42 6.47 -8.40
N GLU A 42 -4.28 5.15 -8.55
CA GLU A 42 -5.41 4.23 -8.73
C GLU A 42 -6.32 4.23 -7.48
N TRP A 43 -5.72 4.05 -6.30
CA TRP A 43 -6.42 4.18 -5.03
C TRP A 43 -7.06 5.56 -4.85
N PHE A 44 -6.33 6.65 -5.06
CA PHE A 44 -6.85 8.02 -4.94
C PHE A 44 -8.05 8.26 -5.88
N ASN A 45 -8.01 7.69 -7.08
CA ASN A 45 -9.11 7.74 -8.04
C ASN A 45 -10.35 6.97 -7.57
N THR A 46 -10.24 6.04 -6.61
CA THR A 46 -11.39 5.37 -5.98
C THR A 46 -12.10 6.21 -4.92
N LEU A 47 -11.41 7.18 -4.32
CA LEU A 47 -12.02 8.13 -3.39
C LEU A 47 -12.96 9.08 -4.12
N GLU A 48 -12.65 9.38 -5.38
CA GLU A 48 -13.44 10.24 -6.27
C GLU A 48 -13.68 11.67 -5.73
N THR A 49 -12.81 12.16 -4.86
CA THR A 49 -12.94 13.49 -4.21
C THR A 49 -12.95 14.65 -5.22
N PHE A 50 -12.35 14.45 -6.39
CA PHE A 50 -12.33 15.41 -7.49
C PHE A 50 -13.50 15.27 -8.49
N LYS A 51 -14.28 14.18 -8.44
CA LYS A 51 -15.32 13.86 -9.44
C LYS A 51 -16.65 14.54 -9.12
N ASN A 52 -16.67 15.86 -9.22
CA ASN A 52 -17.84 16.71 -8.91
C ASN A 52 -19.12 16.41 -9.74
N TRP A 53 -18.99 15.71 -10.88
CA TRP A 53 -20.11 15.29 -11.71
C TRP A 53 -20.80 14.00 -11.24
N LYS A 54 -20.29 13.34 -10.20
CA LYS A 54 -20.92 12.14 -9.64
C LYS A 54 -21.89 12.47 -8.51
N LYS A 55 -23.08 11.85 -8.57
CA LYS A 55 -24.11 11.99 -7.52
C LYS A 55 -23.71 11.35 -6.18
N LYS A 56 -22.92 10.27 -6.22
CA LYS A 56 -22.40 9.55 -5.06
C LYS A 56 -20.91 9.25 -5.33
N PRO A 57 -19.99 10.17 -5.01
CA PRO A 57 -18.57 9.93 -5.15
C PRO A 57 -18.11 8.87 -4.14
N GLY A 58 -17.05 8.17 -4.50
CA GLY A 58 -16.46 7.10 -3.70
C GLY A 58 -16.90 5.74 -4.23
N LYS A 59 -15.93 4.90 -4.58
CA LYS A 59 -16.16 3.50 -4.90
C LYS A 59 -16.60 2.73 -3.64
N PRO A 60 -17.20 1.55 -3.78
CA PRO A 60 -17.41 0.63 -2.66
C PRO A 60 -16.13 0.39 -1.85
N LEU A 61 -16.27 0.19 -0.55
CA LEU A 61 -15.15 0.10 0.40
C LEU A 61 -14.15 -1.01 0.04
N ASP A 62 -14.65 -2.17 -0.39
CA ASP A 62 -13.86 -3.30 -0.84
C ASP A 62 -13.00 -2.95 -2.06
N VAL A 63 -13.53 -2.18 -3.01
CA VAL A 63 -12.77 -1.68 -4.17
C VAL A 63 -11.68 -0.73 -3.73
N GLN A 64 -11.96 0.20 -2.81
CA GLN A 64 -10.94 1.13 -2.33
C GLN A 64 -9.80 0.40 -1.58
N LEU A 65 -10.16 -0.56 -0.73
CA LEU A 65 -9.17 -1.36 0.01
C LEU A 65 -8.35 -2.28 -0.91
N ASP A 66 -8.94 -2.78 -2.01
CA ASP A 66 -8.22 -3.56 -3.01
C ASP A 66 -7.14 -2.70 -3.67
N GLU A 67 -7.43 -1.50 -4.16
CA GLU A 67 -6.39 -0.63 -4.74
C GLU A 67 -5.33 -0.20 -3.70
N LEU A 68 -5.74 0.09 -2.44
CA LEU A 68 -4.77 0.43 -1.40
C LEU A 68 -3.86 -0.77 -1.06
N ALA A 69 -4.37 -1.99 -1.20
CA ALA A 69 -3.59 -3.20 -1.02
C ALA A 69 -2.54 -3.42 -2.14
N ASP A 70 -2.79 -2.95 -3.37
CA ASP A 70 -1.75 -2.94 -4.43
C ASP A 70 -0.60 -1.99 -4.04
N MET A 71 -0.94 -0.80 -3.55
CA MET A 71 0.04 0.15 -3.01
C MET A 71 0.82 -0.45 -1.83
N LEU A 72 0.16 -1.22 -0.95
CA LEU A 72 0.83 -1.91 0.17
C LEU A 72 1.80 -2.99 -0.33
N ALA A 73 1.41 -3.78 -1.33
CA ALA A 73 2.28 -4.79 -1.93
C ALA A 73 3.59 -4.18 -2.45
N PHE A 74 3.52 -3.07 -3.18
CA PHE A 74 4.74 -2.37 -3.62
C PHE A 74 5.50 -1.71 -2.48
N GLY A 75 4.83 -1.22 -1.44
CA GLY A 75 5.48 -0.68 -0.24
C GLY A 75 6.32 -1.74 0.50
N LEU A 76 5.78 -2.95 0.65
CA LEU A 76 6.47 -4.12 1.20
C LEU A 76 7.61 -4.58 0.28
N SER A 77 7.38 -4.62 -1.04
CA SER A 77 8.40 -5.02 -2.02
C SER A 77 9.60 -4.07 -2.00
N ILE A 78 9.36 -2.76 -1.99
CA ILE A 78 10.42 -1.75 -1.88
C ILE A 78 11.22 -1.91 -0.58
N ALA A 79 10.54 -2.19 0.54
CA ALA A 79 11.20 -2.44 1.82
C ALA A 79 12.11 -3.68 1.76
N ASN A 80 11.61 -4.79 1.20
CA ASN A 80 12.38 -6.02 1.00
C ASN A 80 13.60 -5.81 0.09
N GLN A 81 13.42 -5.16 -1.06
CA GLN A 81 14.50 -4.86 -2.01
C GLN A 81 15.58 -3.94 -1.41
N ARG A 82 15.24 -3.16 -0.38
CA ARG A 82 16.16 -2.29 0.35
C ARG A 82 16.74 -2.93 1.61
N ASN A 83 16.55 -4.24 1.78
CA ASN A 83 17.02 -5.02 2.93
C ASN A 83 16.47 -4.47 4.26
N ILE A 84 15.14 -4.39 4.38
CA ILE A 84 14.51 -4.15 5.68
C ILE A 84 14.98 -5.17 6.73
N GLU A 85 15.08 -4.73 7.97
CA GLU A 85 15.59 -5.50 9.11
C GLU A 85 14.59 -5.35 10.26
N GLU A 86 14.65 -6.22 11.25
CA GLU A 86 13.77 -6.21 12.44
C GLU A 86 13.64 -4.82 13.09
N LYS A 87 14.77 -4.10 13.27
CA LYS A 87 14.77 -2.74 13.84
C LYS A 87 13.89 -1.75 13.06
N HIS A 88 13.79 -1.94 11.74
CA HIS A 88 12.94 -1.12 10.87
C HIS A 88 11.47 -1.49 11.03
N SER A 89 11.16 -2.78 11.23
CA SER A 89 9.79 -3.25 11.53
C SER A 89 9.27 -2.64 12.83
N HIS A 90 10.09 -2.65 13.89
CA HIS A 90 9.78 -1.95 15.13
C HIS A 90 9.53 -0.45 14.91
N GLU A 91 10.40 0.22 14.15
CA GLU A 91 10.22 1.65 13.86
C GLU A 91 8.91 1.94 13.13
N VAL A 92 8.53 1.12 12.14
CA VAL A 92 7.25 1.26 11.42
C VAL A 92 6.08 1.08 12.39
N VAL A 93 6.09 -0.01 13.16
CA VAL A 93 5.02 -0.34 14.11
C VAL A 93 4.83 0.76 15.14
N ASP A 94 5.91 1.24 15.75
CA ASP A 94 5.87 2.30 16.75
C ASP A 94 5.27 3.58 16.16
N LYS A 95 5.71 3.97 14.96
CA LYS A 95 5.18 5.15 14.27
C LYS A 95 3.71 5.01 13.94
N ILE A 96 3.31 3.87 13.37
CA ILE A 96 1.91 3.60 13.00
C ILE A 96 1.02 3.59 14.24
N ASN A 97 1.48 3.03 15.35
CA ASN A 97 0.70 3.00 16.58
C ASN A 97 0.66 4.35 17.29
N ALA A 98 1.67 5.20 17.12
CA ALA A 98 1.71 6.56 17.64
C ALA A 98 0.93 7.59 16.80
N LEU A 99 0.55 7.26 15.56
CA LEU A 99 -0.24 8.14 14.71
C LEU A 99 -1.58 8.50 15.38
N LYS A 100 -1.79 9.80 15.56
CA LYS A 100 -3.06 10.36 16.00
C LYS A 100 -3.95 10.60 14.79
N TYR A 101 -5.24 10.29 14.91
CA TYR A 101 -6.20 10.32 13.80
C TYR A 101 -6.50 11.72 13.25
N GLU A 102 -6.20 12.78 14.00
CA GLU A 102 -6.54 14.14 13.58
C GLU A 102 -5.54 14.64 12.52
N ASN A 103 -6.05 14.85 11.29
CA ASN A 103 -5.44 15.64 10.21
C ASN A 103 -4.15 15.10 9.55
N ALA A 104 -3.80 13.82 9.72
CA ALA A 104 -2.59 13.28 9.08
C ALA A 104 -2.73 13.16 7.55
N PHE A 105 -3.92 12.81 7.05
CA PHE A 105 -4.25 12.68 5.63
C PHE A 105 -5.68 13.16 5.37
N ASP A 106 -5.84 14.33 4.74
CA ASP A 106 -7.15 14.85 4.33
C ASP A 106 -7.21 15.04 2.81
N PHE A 107 -7.50 13.96 2.10
CA PHE A 107 -7.65 13.96 0.64
C PHE A 107 -8.96 14.63 0.14
N TYR A 108 -9.78 15.15 1.05
CA TYR A 108 -10.94 16.00 0.71
C TYR A 108 -10.57 17.49 0.75
N ASP A 109 -9.55 17.86 1.53
CA ASP A 109 -8.95 19.19 1.47
C ASP A 109 -8.11 19.35 0.19
N LYS A 110 -8.41 20.39 -0.57
CA LYS A 110 -7.80 20.62 -1.89
C LYS A 110 -6.34 21.03 -1.80
N ASP A 111 -5.96 21.82 -0.79
CA ASP A 111 -4.60 22.34 -0.65
C ASP A 111 -3.66 21.26 -0.14
N TYR A 112 -4.12 20.46 0.83
CA TYR A 112 -3.46 19.24 1.28
C TYR A 112 -3.27 18.29 0.11
N THR A 113 -4.35 17.95 -0.60
CA THR A 113 -4.31 17.01 -1.72
C THR A 113 -3.32 17.47 -2.77
N LYS A 114 -3.41 18.73 -3.22
CA LYS A 114 -2.50 19.27 -4.22
C LYS A 114 -1.03 19.14 -3.79
N THR A 115 -0.72 19.48 -2.54
CA THR A 115 0.64 19.39 -1.99
C THR A 115 1.11 17.93 -1.95
N PHE A 116 0.24 17.02 -1.50
CA PHE A 116 0.57 15.61 -1.40
C PHE A 116 0.84 14.98 -2.78
N LEU A 117 -0.01 15.28 -3.77
CA LEU A 117 0.15 14.78 -5.15
C LEU A 117 1.48 15.22 -5.78
N THR A 118 1.99 16.40 -5.43
CA THR A 118 3.30 16.88 -5.94
C THR A 118 4.48 16.23 -5.22
N GLU A 119 4.31 15.81 -3.96
CA GLU A 119 5.41 15.29 -3.14
C GLU A 119 5.54 13.77 -3.17
N ILE A 120 4.53 13.01 -3.58
CA ILE A 120 4.57 11.55 -3.46
C ILE A 120 5.75 10.90 -4.18
N ASN A 121 6.16 11.44 -5.34
CA ASN A 121 7.35 10.97 -6.03
C ASN A 121 8.64 11.22 -5.23
N ASN A 122 8.73 12.33 -4.48
CA ASN A 122 9.87 12.57 -3.61
C ASN A 122 9.86 11.60 -2.43
N LEU A 123 8.69 11.39 -1.81
CA LEU A 123 8.50 10.49 -0.67
C LEU A 123 8.91 9.04 -0.99
N VAL A 124 8.52 8.51 -2.15
CA VAL A 124 8.86 7.13 -2.55
C VAL A 124 10.36 6.95 -2.85
N ASN A 125 11.02 8.04 -3.27
CA ASN A 125 12.45 8.07 -3.58
C ASN A 125 13.34 8.43 -2.37
N GLU A 126 12.75 8.64 -1.19
CA GLU A 126 13.51 8.97 0.01
C GLU A 126 14.55 7.91 0.39
N LYS A 127 15.67 8.39 0.95
CA LYS A 127 16.76 7.55 1.46
C LYS A 127 16.35 6.68 2.65
N LYS A 128 15.24 6.97 3.32
CA LYS A 128 14.75 6.16 4.42
C LYS A 128 13.99 4.94 3.91
N ILE A 129 14.42 3.75 4.33
CA ILE A 129 13.89 2.46 3.88
C ILE A 129 12.39 2.34 4.11
N ILE A 130 11.93 2.82 5.27
CA ILE A 130 10.57 2.62 5.74
C ILE A 130 9.55 3.59 5.14
N THR A 131 9.95 4.65 4.42
CA THR A 131 9.01 5.73 4.04
C THR A 131 7.82 5.23 3.22
N PRO A 132 7.99 4.44 2.13
CA PRO A 132 6.85 3.94 1.35
C PRO A 132 5.92 3.06 2.19
N LEU A 133 6.49 2.09 2.91
CA LEU A 133 5.73 1.18 3.77
C LEU A 133 4.97 1.91 4.89
N HIS A 134 5.62 2.88 5.54
CA HIS A 134 4.98 3.71 6.55
C HIS A 134 3.83 4.52 5.97
N LEU A 135 4.01 5.11 4.79
CA LEU A 135 3.01 5.98 4.18
C LEU A 135 1.70 5.23 3.88
N VAL A 136 1.76 4.08 3.21
CA VAL A 136 0.56 3.30 2.88
C VAL A 136 -0.14 2.76 4.13
N LEU A 137 0.61 2.31 5.15
CA LEU A 137 0.04 1.88 6.43
C LEU A 137 -0.61 3.04 7.18
N ALA A 138 -0.04 4.25 7.10
CA ALA A 138 -0.58 5.44 7.72
C ALA A 138 -1.89 5.87 7.06
N ILE A 139 -1.96 5.84 5.72
CA ILE A 139 -3.20 6.04 4.95
C ILE A 139 -4.25 5.01 5.36
N GLY A 140 -3.88 3.72 5.40
CA GLY A 140 -4.75 2.63 5.83
C GLY A 140 -5.32 2.81 7.23
N LYS A 141 -4.49 3.25 8.18
CA LYS A 141 -4.91 3.51 9.56
C LYS A 141 -5.90 4.68 9.66
N VAL A 142 -5.65 5.76 8.89
CA VAL A 142 -6.39 7.03 9.00
C VAL A 142 -7.71 6.99 8.25
N HIS A 143 -7.74 6.42 7.04
CA HIS A 143 -8.95 6.38 6.21
C HIS A 143 -9.80 5.12 6.41
N TYR A 144 -9.22 4.06 6.96
CA TYR A 144 -9.86 2.76 7.14
C TYR A 144 -9.52 2.17 8.51
N SER A 145 -9.05 0.93 8.54
CA SER A 145 -8.34 0.34 9.66
C SER A 145 -7.20 -0.53 9.15
N ILE A 146 -6.16 -0.69 9.96
CA ILE A 146 -5.03 -1.59 9.71
C ILE A 146 -5.53 -3.00 9.41
N ASN A 147 -6.51 -3.51 10.16
CA ASN A 147 -7.05 -4.85 9.92
C ASN A 147 -7.71 -4.97 8.55
N GLN A 148 -8.53 -3.99 8.13
CA GLN A 148 -9.16 -4.01 6.81
C GLN A 148 -8.13 -4.00 5.67
N LEU A 149 -7.06 -3.20 5.82
CA LEU A 149 -5.99 -3.17 4.82
C LEU A 149 -5.22 -4.49 4.78
N ILE A 150 -4.89 -5.07 5.94
CA ILE A 150 -4.23 -6.38 6.04
C ILE A 150 -5.09 -7.47 5.39
N ASP A 151 -6.38 -7.52 5.69
CA ASP A 151 -7.30 -8.51 5.15
C ASP A 151 -7.41 -8.39 3.62
N ALA A 152 -7.53 -7.16 3.10
CA ALA A 152 -7.56 -6.90 1.67
C ALA A 152 -6.25 -7.31 0.98
N TYR A 153 -5.10 -6.99 1.57
CA TYR A 153 -3.80 -7.39 1.06
C TYR A 153 -3.62 -8.91 1.04
N LYS A 154 -3.97 -9.63 2.11
CA LYS A 154 -3.85 -11.09 2.14
C LYS A 154 -4.71 -11.73 1.04
N LYS A 155 -5.96 -11.29 0.90
CA LYS A 155 -6.86 -11.77 -0.17
C LYS A 155 -6.30 -11.49 -1.56
N LYS A 156 -5.72 -10.31 -1.76
CA LYS A 156 -5.08 -9.93 -3.02
C LYS A 156 -3.86 -10.80 -3.33
N MET A 157 -3.02 -11.07 -2.33
CA MET A 157 -1.84 -11.91 -2.51
C MET A 157 -2.22 -13.36 -2.81
N GLU A 158 -3.24 -13.92 -2.18
CA GLU A 158 -3.79 -15.23 -2.56
C GLU A 158 -4.14 -15.27 -4.06
N HIS A 159 -4.83 -14.24 -4.55
CA HIS A 159 -5.19 -14.14 -5.97
C HIS A 159 -3.96 -13.95 -6.87
N ASN A 160 -2.98 -13.13 -6.46
CA ASN A 160 -1.76 -12.91 -7.22
C ASN A 160 -0.87 -14.17 -7.30
N HIS A 161 -0.79 -14.96 -6.23
CA HIS A 161 -0.14 -16.27 -6.27
C HIS A 161 -0.86 -17.21 -7.25
N ALA A 162 -2.19 -17.26 -7.20
CA ALA A 162 -2.98 -18.07 -8.14
C ALA A 162 -2.76 -17.65 -9.61
N ARG A 163 -2.59 -16.35 -9.88
CA ARG A 163 -2.23 -15.82 -11.21
C ARG A 163 -0.87 -16.32 -11.68
N GLN A 164 0.15 -16.25 -10.81
CA GLN A 164 1.48 -16.77 -11.12
C GLN A 164 1.55 -18.29 -11.20
N ASP A 165 0.58 -19.01 -10.63
CA ASP A 165 0.41 -20.47 -10.77
C ASP A 165 -0.35 -20.83 -12.07
N GLY A 166 -0.82 -19.84 -12.84
CA GLY A 166 -1.66 -20.06 -14.02
C GLY A 166 -3.07 -20.57 -13.70
N THR A 167 -3.51 -20.44 -12.44
CA THR A 167 -4.83 -20.93 -11.96
C THR A 167 -5.88 -19.82 -11.86
N ALA A 168 -5.48 -18.56 -12.04
CA ALA A 168 -6.35 -17.39 -12.16
C ALA A 168 -5.88 -16.48 -13.30
N ASP A 169 -6.81 -15.81 -14.00
CA ASP A 169 -6.54 -14.88 -15.11
C ASP A 169 -5.53 -15.41 -16.17
N ALA A 170 -5.61 -16.71 -16.50
CA ALA A 170 -4.65 -17.38 -17.39
C ALA A 170 -4.53 -16.72 -18.78
N GLU A 171 -5.58 -16.01 -19.22
CA GLU A 171 -5.61 -15.25 -20.47
C GLU A 171 -4.79 -13.94 -20.45
N LYS A 172 -4.34 -13.47 -19.28
CA LYS A 172 -3.62 -12.19 -19.14
C LYS A 172 -2.10 -12.29 -19.27
N GLY A 173 -1.56 -13.49 -19.48
CA GLY A 173 -0.14 -13.69 -19.77
C GLY A 173 0.80 -13.42 -18.59
N TYR A 174 0.33 -13.63 -17.36
CA TYR A 174 1.22 -13.79 -16.21
C TYR A 174 2.14 -15.01 -16.44
N VAL A 175 3.33 -15.00 -15.83
CA VAL A 175 4.48 -15.88 -16.14
C VAL A 175 4.09 -17.36 -16.17
#